data_AF-A0A354ZF12-F1
#
_entry.id   AF-A0A354ZF12-F1
#
_cell.length_a   1.000
_cell.length_b   1.000
_cell.length_c   1.000
_cell.angle_alpha   90.00
_cell.angle_beta   90.00
_cell.angle_gamma   90.00
#
_symmetry.space_group_name_H-M   'P 1'
#
loop_
_entity.id
_entity.type
_entity.pdbx_description
1 polymer ?
#
loop_
_entity_poly.entity_id
_entity_poly.type
_entity_poly.pdbx_seq_one_letter_code
_entity_poly.pdbx_strand_id
1 'polypeptide(L)' 'MLSERDREGVGCVKRRLVPIEWDQGRRAVRLIDQTLLPAELRYIDIRSFDDMCEAIAMLRVRGAPAIGVAGAFGIYLGLA' A
#
# COMPACT_ATOMS: atom_id res chain seq x y z
N MET A 1 21.60 34.41 25.46
CA MET A 1 20.87 34.49 24.18
C MET A 1 21.72 33.91 23.06
N LEU A 2 21.75 32.59 22.98
CA LEU A 2 22.06 31.82 21.78
C LEU A 2 20.99 30.72 21.79
N SER A 3 20.08 30.75 20.82
CA SER A 3 18.99 29.78 20.73
C SER A 3 19.54 28.45 20.28
N GLU A 4 19.38 27.42 21.11
CA GLU A 4 19.72 26.02 20.88
C GLU A 4 18.83 25.36 19.80
N ARG A 5 18.55 26.05 18.69
CA ARG A 5 17.66 25.59 17.61
C ARG A 5 18.37 24.85 16.48
N ASP A 6 19.59 24.38 16.70
CA ASP A 6 20.37 23.61 15.72
C ASP A 6 20.79 22.23 16.25
N ARG A 7 19.96 21.57 17.09
CA ARG A 7 20.19 20.20 17.56
C ARG A 7 18.90 19.37 17.67
N GLU A 8 18.31 19.04 16.53
CA GLU A 8 17.46 17.85 16.37
C GLU A 8 17.96 17.16 15.10
N GLY A 9 18.88 16.20 15.17
CA GLY A 9 18.58 14.84 15.61
C GLY A 9 17.93 14.10 14.45
N VAL A 10 18.68 13.24 13.75
CA VAL A 10 18.17 12.34 12.71
C VAL A 10 17.18 11.37 13.36
N GLY A 11 15.91 11.78 13.41
CA GLY A 11 14.81 10.97 13.90
C GLY A 11 14.38 9.97 12.84
N CYS A 12 14.36 8.68 13.19
CA CYS A 12 13.64 7.68 12.42
C CYS A 12 12.14 8.03 12.46
N VAL A 13 11.66 8.76 11.45
CA VAL A 13 10.22 8.95 11.23
C VAL A 13 9.65 7.56 10.98
N LYS A 14 8.96 6.98 11.98
CA LYS A 14 8.25 5.70 11.83
C LYS A 14 7.15 5.89 10.78
N ARG A 15 7.46 5.70 9.51
CA ARG A 15 6.47 5.67 8.44
C ARG A 15 5.55 4.48 8.68
N ARG A 16 4.26 4.74 8.84
CA ARG A 16 3.23 3.70 8.93
C ARG A 16 3.16 3.01 7.57
N LEU A 17 3.59 1.75 7.51
CA LEU A 17 3.43 0.92 6.32
C LEU A 17 1.97 0.47 6.26
N VAL A 18 1.28 0.88 5.20
CA VAL A 18 -0.09 0.47 4.91
C VAL A 18 -0.04 -0.48 3.71
N PRO A 19 -0.30 -1.79 3.89
CA PRO A 19 -0.17 -2.78 2.82
C PRO A 19 -1.19 -2.59 1.70
N ILE A 20 -2.40 -2.15 2.03
CA ILE A 20 -3.51 -1.93 1.11
C ILE A 20 -4.36 -0.76 1.62
N GLU A 21 -4.68 0.19 0.74
CA GLU A 21 -5.55 1.33 1.05
C GLU A 21 -6.31 1.81 -0.17
N TRP A 22 -7.44 2.50 0.03
CA TRP A 22 -8.10 3.27 -1.02
C TRP A 22 -7.50 4.67 -1.09
N ASP A 23 -6.95 5.06 -2.24
CA ASP A 23 -6.45 6.41 -2.49
C ASP A 23 -7.51 7.21 -3.25
N GLN A 24 -8.19 8.12 -2.55
CA GLN A 24 -9.24 8.98 -3.11
C GLN A 24 -8.73 9.85 -4.26
N GLY A 25 -7.49 10.35 -4.18
CA GLY A 25 -6.93 11.23 -5.20
C GLY A 25 -6.61 10.49 -6.49
N ARG A 26 -6.19 9.22 -6.39
CA ARG A 26 -5.89 8.36 -7.53
C ARG A 26 -7.11 7.61 -8.06
N ARG A 27 -8.17 7.53 -7.26
CA ARG A 27 -9.35 6.66 -7.48
C ARG A 27 -8.92 5.22 -7.74
N ALA A 28 -8.01 4.72 -6.91
CA ALA A 28 -7.44 3.40 -7.06
C ALA A 28 -7.13 2.81 -5.69
N VAL A 29 -7.05 1.48 -5.63
CA VAL A 29 -6.56 0.78 -4.45
C VAL A 29 -5.05 0.74 -4.55
N ARG A 30 -4.36 1.38 -3.60
CA ARG A 30 -2.92 1.38 -3.52
C ARG A 30 -2.46 0.16 -2.72
N LEU A 31 -1.65 -0.69 -3.33
CA LEU A 31 -1.19 -1.95 -2.75
C LEU A 31 0.34 -2.01 -2.74
N ILE A 32 0.94 -2.45 -1.63
CA ILE A 32 2.37 -2.78 -1.59
C ILE A 32 2.62 -4.07 -2.37
N ASP A 33 3.55 -4.05 -3.32
CA ASP A 33 3.99 -5.24 -4.04
C ASP A 33 4.90 -6.10 -3.15
N GLN A 34 4.31 -7.09 -2.48
CA GLN A 34 5.03 -7.94 -1.53
C GLN A 34 6.04 -8.88 -2.19
N THR A 35 6.06 -8.99 -3.52
CA THR A 35 7.04 -9.83 -4.25
C THR A 35 8.43 -9.21 -4.29
N LEU A 36 8.51 -7.89 -4.15
CA LEU A 36 9.76 -7.13 -4.19
C LEU A 36 10.39 -6.91 -2.80
N LEU A 37 9.64 -7.17 -1.75
CA LEU A 37 10.15 -7.07 -0.39
C LEU A 37 11.10 -8.25 -0.08
N PRO A 38 12.18 -8.01 0.70
CA PRO A 38 12.53 -6.76 1.38
C PRO A 38 13.39 -5.79 0.53
N ALA A 39 13.71 -6.13 -0.72
CA ALA A 39 14.65 -5.37 -1.54
C ALA A 39 14.12 -3.99 -1.95
N GLU A 40 12.83 -3.89 -2.31
CA GLU A 40 12.22 -2.65 -2.77
C GLU A 40 10.80 -2.50 -2.22
N LEU A 41 10.51 -1.31 -1.66
CA LEU A 41 9.15 -0.91 -1.29
C LEU A 41 8.50 -0.18 -2.47
N ARG A 42 7.69 -0.92 -3.25
CA ARG A 42 6.94 -0.37 -4.38
C ARG A 42 5.44 -0.49 -4.15
N TYR A 43 4.72 0.58 -4.47
CA TYR A 43 3.27 0.60 -4.50
C TYR A 43 2.77 0.46 -5.94
N ILE A 44 1.71 -0.31 -6.12
CA ILE A 44 0.97 -0.43 -7.39
C ILE A 44 -0.47 0.07 -7.19
N ASP A 45 -1.03 0.65 -8.24
CA ASP A 45 -2.41 1.13 -8.27
C ASP A 45 -3.29 0.08 -8.96
N ILE A 46 -4.24 -0.49 -8.22
CA ILE A 46 -5.23 -1.44 -8.73
C ILE A 46 -6.49 -0.65 -9.08
N ARG A 47 -6.91 -0.71 -10.35
CA ARG A 47 -8.01 0.11 -10.89
C ARG A 47 -9.21 -0.70 -11.37
N SER A 48 -9.05 -2.01 -11.53
CA SER A 48 -10.11 -2.90 -11.98
C SER A 48 -10.22 -4.17 -11.13
N PHE A 49 -11.34 -4.89 -11.29
CA PHE A 49 -11.51 -6.23 -10.72
C PHE A 49 -10.43 -7.20 -11.22
N ASP A 50 -10.13 -7.16 -12.53
CA ASP A 50 -9.14 -8.04 -13.15
C ASP A 50 -7.72 -7.76 -12.63
N ASP A 51 -7.36 -6.49 -12.44
CA ASP A 51 -6.09 -6.08 -11.81
C ASP A 51 -5.96 -6.67 -10.39
N MET A 52 -7.06 -6.68 -9.63
CA MET A 52 -7.07 -7.22 -8.28
C MET A 52 -6.90 -8.74 -8.29
N CYS A 53 -7.58 -9.44 -9.18
CA CYS A 53 -7.41 -10.87 -9.40
C CYS A 53 -5.97 -11.22 -9.78
N GLU A 54 -5.35 -10.45 -10.67
CA GLU A 54 -3.94 -10.60 -11.06
C GLU A 54 -3.02 -10.39 -9.85
N ALA A 55 -3.24 -9.34 -9.06
CA ALA A 55 -2.44 -9.03 -7.89
C ALA A 55 -2.49 -10.14 -6.81
N ILE A 56 -3.65 -10.76 -6.60
CA ILE A 56 -3.80 -11.90 -5.68
C ILE A 56 -3.10 -13.15 -6.26
N ALA A 57 -3.33 -13.45 -7.54
CA ALA A 57 -2.77 -14.64 -8.20
C ALA A 57 -1.23 -14.59 -8.27
N MET A 58 -0.66 -13.41 -8.51
CA MET A 58 0.79 -13.16 -8.57
C MET A 58 1.42 -12.99 -7.18
N LEU A 59 0.66 -13.18 -6.09
CA LEU A 59 1.13 -13.01 -4.71
C LEU A 59 1.69 -11.61 -4.41
N ARG A 60 1.28 -10.58 -5.16
CA ARG A 60 1.58 -9.17 -4.85
C ARG A 60 0.90 -8.76 -3.55
N VAL A 61 -0.28 -9.33 -3.27
CA VAL A 61 -0.92 -9.34 -1.95
C VAL A 61 -1.09 -10.78 -1.47
N ARG A 62 -0.79 -11.03 -0.19
CA ARG A 62 -0.91 -12.35 0.42
C ARG A 62 -1.18 -12.24 1.93
N GLY A 63 -1.54 -13.38 2.52
CA GLY A 63 -2.01 -13.49 3.90
C GLY A 63 -3.53 -13.40 3.98
N ALA A 64 -4.16 -14.34 4.68
CA ALA A 64 -5.63 -14.49 4.67
C ALA A 64 -6.39 -13.19 5.00
N PRO A 65 -6.00 -12.39 6.03
CA PRO A 65 -6.67 -11.11 6.30
C PRO A 65 -6.53 -10.09 5.16
N ALA A 66 -5.34 -9.99 4.56
CA ALA A 66 -5.08 -9.02 3.48
C ALA A 66 -5.79 -9.41 2.18
N ILE A 67 -5.85 -10.71 1.86
CA ILE A 67 -6.62 -11.22 0.73
C ILE A 67 -8.12 -10.91 0.91
N GLY A 68 -8.66 -11.01 2.13
CA GLY A 68 -10.05 -10.64 2.41
C GLY A 68 -10.34 -9.16 2.09
N VAL A 69 -9.46 -8.25 2.53
CA VAL A 69 -9.58 -6.82 2.22
C VAL A 69 -9.40 -6.54 0.73
N ALA A 70 -8.44 -7.20 0.08
CA ALA A 70 -8.21 -7.10 -1.36
C ALA A 70 -9.43 -7.57 -2.17
N GLY A 71 -10.06 -8.69 -1.78
CA GLY A 71 -11.28 -9.19 -2.40
C GLY A 71 -12.44 -8.20 -2.29
N ALA A 72 -12.66 -7.60 -1.11
CA ALA A 72 -13.70 -6.60 -0.92
C ALA A 72 -13.49 -5.38 -1.82
N PHE A 73 -12.25 -4.89 -1.92
CA PHE A 73 -11.90 -3.81 -2.84
C PHE A 73 -12.02 -4.20 -4.31
N GLY A 74 -11.66 -5.43 -4.68
CA GLY A 74 -11.84 -5.96 -6.03
C GLY A 74 -13.30 -5.93 -6.47
N ILE A 75 -14.22 -6.39 -5.60
CA ILE A 75 -15.66 -6.31 -5.87
C ILE A 75 -16.11 -4.86 -6.05
N TYR A 76 -15.68 -3.95 -5.17
CA TYR A 76 -16.00 -2.52 -5.31
C TYR A 76 -15.54 -1.95 -6.65
N LEU A 77 -14.31 -2.25 -7.08
CA LEU A 77 -13.76 -1.83 -8.37
C LEU A 77 -14.51 -2.42 -9.58
N GLY A 78 -15.11 -3.60 -9.44
CA GLY A 78 -15.94 -4.20 -10.49
C GLY A 78 -17.35 -3.59 -10.61
N LEU A 79 -17.78 -2.83 -9.60
CA LEU A 79 -19.09 -2.16 -9.57
C LEU A 79 -19.01 -0.65 -9.86
N ALA A 80 -17.82 -0.06 -9.72
CA ALA A 80 -17.55 1.37 -9.86
C ALA A 80 -17.32 1.79 -11.32
#